data_AF-U3P8F2-F1
#
_entry.id   AF-U3P8F2-F1
#
_cell.length_a   1.000
_cell.length_b   1.000
_cell.length_c   1.000
_cell.angle_alpha   90.00
_cell.angle_beta   90.00
_cell.angle_gamma   90.00
#
_symmetry.space_group_name_H-M   'P 1'
#
loop_
_entity.id
_entity.type
_entity.pdbx_description
1 polymer ?
#
loop_
_entity_poly.entity_id
_entity_poly.type
_entity_poly.pdbx_seq_one_letter_code
_entity_poly.pdbx_strand_id
1 'polypeptide(L)'
;MKKWQAFQGVDMDGVVAVGDIVYFQTLPVGVELDPEQIQVGRALAGGEPGIKVTVSPPTFVISLTADQAKEIDVGTPVSVPQSTATWQGTVSQLVVQSDQSVNAVLEGVGGEPFCGQECDTVPAAGQPSLPGIATLTPRTAGIVVPTAAVQTRSNGLTVVVDRQGTKRAVTVAVSAGGKSVIRGVPEGTEVRVGGPVISVHDLSYAYKRAGTPIIENLTVDFPRGTITALTGPSGKGKSTLLYILGLMLVPNAGDVVVNGTHTRRLDDNSRSKLRAEYFGFVFQDAVLDPIRTVADNILEPTLYNGRSRASMADRNANGPVRGGVA
;
A
#
# COMPACT_ATOMS: atom_id res chain seq x y z
N MET A 1 -34.82 13.96 -20.66
CA MET A 1 -35.96 14.74 -21.15
C MET A 1 -36.81 15.38 -20.06
N LYS A 2 -37.53 14.63 -19.22
CA LYS A 2 -38.45 15.23 -18.22
C LYS A 2 -37.81 16.24 -17.26
N LYS A 3 -36.57 16.01 -16.82
CA LYS A 3 -35.80 16.97 -16.01
C LYS A 3 -35.48 18.28 -16.74
N TRP A 4 -35.25 18.23 -18.06
CA TRP A 4 -35.06 19.43 -18.88
C TRP A 4 -36.39 20.16 -19.11
N GLN A 5 -37.48 19.43 -19.38
CA GLN A 5 -38.82 20.02 -19.51
C GLN A 5 -39.23 20.76 -18.22
N ALA A 6 -38.94 20.18 -17.06
CA ALA A 6 -39.12 20.82 -15.76
C ALA A 6 -38.32 22.12 -15.60
N PHE A 7 -37.07 22.13 -16.09
CA PHE A 7 -36.20 23.30 -16.03
C PHE A 7 -36.68 24.43 -16.97
N GLN A 8 -37.23 24.08 -18.13
CA GLN A 8 -37.79 25.04 -19.10
C GLN A 8 -39.23 25.46 -18.78
N GLY A 9 -39.86 24.88 -17.74
CA GLY A 9 -41.23 25.20 -17.36
C GLY A 9 -42.30 24.68 -18.34
N VAL A 10 -41.99 23.63 -19.11
CA VAL A 10 -42.92 22.96 -20.02
C VAL A 10 -43.40 21.63 -19.44
N ASP A 11 -44.54 21.14 -19.91
CA ASP A 11 -45.14 19.89 -19.42
C ASP A 11 -44.16 18.71 -19.53
N MET A 12 -44.02 17.96 -18.43
CA MET A 12 -43.03 16.88 -18.30
C MET A 12 -43.51 15.55 -18.90
N ASP A 13 -44.08 15.59 -20.09
CA ASP A 13 -44.61 14.41 -20.78
C ASP A 13 -43.48 13.53 -21.38
N GLY A 14 -42.28 14.06 -21.52
CA GLY A 14 -41.12 13.42 -22.15
C GLY A 14 -41.12 13.50 -23.67
N VAL A 15 -42.06 14.21 -24.28
CA VAL A 15 -42.24 14.37 -25.73
C VAL A 15 -41.72 15.75 -26.16
N VAL A 16 -41.03 15.80 -27.30
CA VAL A 16 -40.60 17.06 -27.93
C VAL A 16 -41.30 17.17 -29.26
N ALA A 17 -41.94 18.30 -29.51
CA ALA A 17 -42.69 18.50 -30.75
C ALA A 17 -41.74 18.76 -31.91
N VAL A 18 -42.20 18.41 -33.11
CA VAL A 18 -41.47 18.73 -34.34
C VAL A 18 -41.37 20.26 -34.46
N GLY A 19 -40.15 20.80 -34.43
CA GLY A 19 -39.86 22.24 -34.48
C GLY A 19 -39.28 22.82 -33.19
N ASP A 20 -39.29 22.08 -32.08
CA ASP A 20 -38.68 22.53 -30.83
C ASP A 20 -37.15 22.44 -30.90
N ILE A 21 -36.46 23.51 -30.48
CA ILE A 21 -35.01 23.53 -30.34
C ILE A 21 -34.65 23.21 -28.90
N VAL A 22 -34.06 22.04 -28.68
CA VAL A 22 -33.61 21.60 -27.36
C VAL A 22 -32.11 21.83 -27.23
N TYR A 23 -31.72 22.77 -26.37
CA TYR A 23 -30.32 23.05 -26.07
C TYR A 23 -29.91 22.40 -24.74
N PHE A 24 -28.77 21.70 -24.76
CA PHE A 24 -28.10 21.16 -23.58
C PHE A 24 -26.71 21.81 -23.48
N GLN A 25 -26.38 22.42 -22.33
CA GLN A 25 -25.02 22.93 -22.09
C GLN A 25 -23.99 21.81 -21.98
N THR A 26 -24.40 20.67 -21.45
CA THR A 26 -23.63 19.42 -21.38
C THR A 26 -24.59 18.24 -21.56
N LEU A 27 -24.20 17.26 -22.38
CA LEU A 27 -24.96 16.04 -22.54
C LEU A 27 -24.59 15.07 -21.41
N PRO A 28 -25.56 14.41 -20.75
CA PRO A 28 -25.30 13.49 -19.63
C PRO A 28 -24.72 12.14 -20.08
N VAL A 29 -24.55 11.93 -21.38
CA VAL A 29 -24.08 10.69 -22.03
C VAL A 29 -23.32 11.06 -23.31
N GLY A 30 -22.36 10.23 -23.68
CA GLY A 30 -21.70 10.34 -24.99
C GLY A 30 -22.71 10.09 -26.11
N VAL A 31 -22.76 10.99 -27.08
CA VAL A 31 -23.66 10.91 -28.23
C VAL A 31 -22.82 10.93 -29.50
N GLU A 32 -23.04 9.94 -30.36
CA GLU A 32 -22.40 9.83 -31.67
C GLU A 32 -23.40 10.24 -32.76
N LEU A 33 -22.96 11.13 -33.65
CA LEU A 33 -23.72 11.49 -34.85
C LEU A 33 -23.26 10.57 -35.98
N ASP A 34 -24.22 9.95 -36.68
CA ASP A 34 -23.89 9.14 -37.85
C ASP A 34 -23.36 10.05 -38.98
N PRO A 35 -22.06 9.94 -39.36
CA PRO A 35 -21.45 10.87 -40.32
C PRO A 35 -21.94 10.64 -41.76
N GLU A 36 -22.54 9.49 -42.07
CA GLU A 36 -23.14 9.23 -43.37
C GLU A 36 -24.55 9.84 -43.48
N GLN A 37 -25.24 9.99 -42.35
CA GLN A 37 -26.59 10.56 -42.31
C GLN A 37 -26.58 12.06 -41.99
N ILE A 38 -25.75 12.50 -41.05
CA ILE A 38 -25.70 13.89 -40.57
C ILE A 38 -24.49 14.59 -41.17
N GLN A 39 -24.74 15.48 -42.14
CA GLN A 39 -23.75 16.34 -42.76
C GLN A 39 -24.23 17.79 -42.82
N VAL A 40 -23.29 18.73 -42.73
CA VAL A 40 -23.60 20.16 -42.82
C VAL A 40 -24.24 20.46 -44.17
N GLY A 41 -25.46 20.98 -44.16
CA GLY A 41 -26.23 21.34 -45.36
C GLY A 41 -27.17 20.25 -45.90
N ARG A 42 -27.16 19.05 -45.33
CA ARG A 42 -28.12 17.99 -45.68
C ARG A 42 -29.43 18.18 -44.91
N ALA A 43 -30.55 18.15 -45.62
CA ALA A 43 -31.87 18.07 -45.00
C ALA A 43 -32.13 16.64 -44.52
N LEU A 44 -32.52 16.48 -43.25
CA LEU A 44 -32.90 15.20 -42.66
C LEU A 44 -34.42 15.06 -42.69
N ALA A 45 -34.92 13.86 -42.99
CA ALA A 45 -36.35 13.56 -42.89
C ALA A 45 -36.71 12.99 -41.51
N GLY A 46 -37.95 13.21 -41.07
CA GLY A 46 -38.45 12.66 -39.82
C GLY A 46 -38.42 11.12 -39.83
N GLY A 47 -37.79 10.51 -38.82
CA GLY A 47 -37.64 9.06 -38.69
C GLY A 47 -36.27 8.52 -39.10
N GLU A 48 -35.35 9.35 -39.60
CA GLU A 48 -33.97 8.94 -39.89
C GLU A 48 -33.15 8.80 -38.59
N PRO A 49 -32.56 7.62 -38.30
CA PRO A 49 -31.73 7.43 -37.11
C PRO A 49 -30.37 8.12 -37.31
N GLY A 50 -30.25 9.37 -36.84
CA GLY A 50 -29.02 10.15 -36.97
C GLY A 50 -28.14 10.20 -35.72
N ILE A 51 -28.69 9.80 -34.56
CA ILE A 51 -28.06 9.98 -33.25
C ILE A 51 -28.00 8.64 -32.52
N LYS A 52 -26.80 8.17 -32.18
CA LYS A 52 -26.57 7.00 -31.33
C LYS A 52 -26.15 7.44 -29.93
N VAL A 53 -26.77 6.86 -28.92
CA VAL A 53 -26.44 7.11 -27.51
C VAL A 53 -25.54 5.96 -27.02
N THR A 54 -24.32 6.29 -26.60
CA THR A 54 -23.40 5.30 -26.02
C THR A 54 -23.63 5.24 -24.52
N VAL A 55 -24.22 4.15 -24.04
CA VAL A 55 -24.65 3.98 -22.64
C VAL A 55 -23.59 3.26 -21.78
N SER A 56 -22.50 2.76 -22.38
CA SER A 56 -21.48 1.98 -21.69
C SER A 56 -20.11 2.68 -21.76
N PRO A 57 -19.34 2.69 -20.65
CA PRO A 57 -18.00 3.24 -20.67
C PRO A 57 -17.10 2.47 -21.67
N PRO A 58 -16.10 3.13 -22.26
CA PRO A 58 -15.21 2.49 -23.21
C PRO A 58 -14.44 1.33 -22.56
N THR A 59 -14.24 0.25 -23.31
CA THR A 59 -13.37 -0.87 -22.90
C THR A 59 -11.95 -0.59 -23.36
N PHE A 60 -10.99 -0.68 -22.45
CA PHE A 60 -9.57 -0.47 -22.75
C PHE A 60 -8.88 -1.82 -22.89
N VAL A 61 -8.09 -1.97 -23.95
CA VAL A 61 -7.30 -3.18 -24.19
C VAL A 61 -5.86 -2.83 -24.52
N ILE A 62 -4.93 -3.66 -24.06
CA ILE A 62 -3.55 -3.68 -24.55
C ILE A 62 -3.43 -4.85 -25.50
N SER A 63 -3.05 -4.59 -26.75
CA SER A 63 -2.74 -5.64 -27.72
C SER A 63 -1.32 -6.15 -27.50
N LEU A 64 -1.20 -7.45 -27.28
CA LEU A 64 0.04 -8.15 -26.94
C LEU A 64 0.31 -9.23 -27.99
N THR A 65 1.58 -9.44 -28.29
CA THR A 65 2.02 -10.66 -28.99
C THR A 65 1.91 -11.88 -28.07
N ALA A 66 1.89 -13.08 -28.65
CA ALA A 66 1.84 -14.33 -27.89
C ALA A 66 3.00 -14.48 -26.89
N ASP A 67 4.17 -13.92 -27.19
CA ASP A 67 5.31 -13.96 -26.27
C ASP A 67 5.17 -12.94 -25.14
N GLN A 68 4.71 -11.71 -25.43
CA GLN A 68 4.43 -10.72 -24.39
C GLN A 68 3.30 -11.16 -23.44
N ALA A 69 2.29 -11.85 -23.98
CA ALA A 69 1.18 -12.36 -23.19
C ALA A 69 1.60 -13.42 -22.15
N LYS A 70 2.75 -14.08 -22.32
CA LYS A 70 3.29 -15.02 -21.32
C LYS A 70 3.85 -14.30 -20.08
N GLU A 71 4.17 -13.03 -20.19
CA GLU A 71 4.73 -12.22 -19.09
C GLU A 71 3.66 -11.42 -18.35
N ILE A 72 2.46 -11.28 -18.94
CA ILE A 72 1.35 -10.49 -18.39
C ILE A 72 0.29 -11.44 -17.83
N ASP A 73 -0.02 -11.27 -16.55
CA ASP A 73 -1.07 -12.01 -15.86
C ASP A 73 -2.28 -11.13 -15.54
N VAL A 74 -3.42 -11.75 -15.27
CA VAL A 74 -4.55 -11.07 -14.61
C VAL A 74 -4.09 -10.50 -13.26
N GLY A 75 -4.44 -9.25 -12.99
CA GLY A 75 -4.01 -8.46 -11.84
C GLY A 75 -2.74 -7.63 -12.09
N THR A 76 -2.10 -7.73 -13.25
CA THR A 76 -0.91 -6.91 -13.58
C THR A 76 -1.27 -5.42 -13.55
N PRO A 77 -0.58 -4.58 -12.75
CA PRO A 77 -0.84 -3.15 -12.71
C PRO A 77 -0.46 -2.46 -14.01
N VAL A 78 -1.36 -1.58 -14.47
CA VAL A 78 -1.20 -0.77 -15.68
C VAL A 78 -1.45 0.69 -15.33
N SER A 79 -0.60 1.57 -15.86
CA SER A 79 -0.76 3.02 -15.74
C SER A 79 -0.63 3.69 -17.10
N VAL A 80 -1.56 4.59 -17.41
CA VAL A 80 -1.54 5.39 -18.64
C VAL A 80 -1.45 6.87 -18.25
N PRO A 81 -0.33 7.55 -18.52
CA PRO A 81 -0.21 8.98 -18.24
C PRO A 81 -1.06 9.80 -19.22
N GLN A 82 -1.88 10.71 -18.69
CA GLN A 82 -2.59 11.75 -19.45
C GLN A 82 -2.04 13.15 -19.14
N SER A 83 -2.54 14.16 -19.85
CA SER A 83 -2.15 15.56 -19.65
C SER A 83 -2.55 16.11 -18.27
N THR A 84 -3.63 15.60 -17.67
CA THR A 84 -4.21 16.09 -16.40
C THR A 84 -4.04 15.11 -15.24
N ALA A 85 -4.05 13.80 -15.50
CA ALA A 85 -3.97 12.76 -14.49
C ALA A 85 -3.25 11.50 -15.02
N THR A 86 -2.91 10.55 -14.14
CA THR A 86 -2.48 9.21 -14.56
C THR A 86 -3.61 8.24 -14.30
N TRP A 87 -4.11 7.61 -15.34
CA TRP A 87 -5.11 6.54 -15.21
C TRP A 87 -4.42 5.29 -14.69
N GLN A 88 -5.01 4.64 -13.70
CA GLN A 88 -4.46 3.44 -13.07
C GLN A 88 -5.50 2.32 -13.05
N GLY A 89 -5.02 1.10 -13.24
CA GLY A 89 -5.86 -0.08 -13.22
C GLY A 89 -5.05 -1.36 -13.26
N THR A 90 -5.75 -2.46 -13.55
CA THR A 90 -5.14 -3.78 -13.65
C THR A 90 -5.68 -4.53 -14.87
N VAL A 91 -4.93 -5.53 -15.33
CA VAL A 91 -5.42 -6.47 -16.33
C VAL A 91 -6.50 -7.34 -15.70
N SER A 92 -7.75 -7.24 -16.15
CA SER A 92 -8.87 -8.04 -15.64
C SER A 92 -9.02 -9.37 -16.38
N GLN A 93 -8.71 -9.39 -17.68
CA GLN A 93 -8.84 -10.56 -18.52
C GLN A 93 -7.83 -10.55 -19.67
N LEU A 94 -7.40 -11.74 -20.09
CA LEU A 94 -6.63 -11.96 -21.32
C LEU A 94 -7.50 -12.70 -22.34
N VAL A 95 -7.67 -12.12 -23.53
CA VAL A 95 -8.53 -12.64 -24.60
C VAL A 95 -7.68 -12.92 -25.83
N VAL A 96 -7.50 -14.21 -26.14
CA VAL A 96 -6.81 -14.65 -27.35
C VAL A 96 -7.67 -14.32 -28.57
N GLN A 97 -7.07 -13.67 -29.56
CA GLN A 97 -7.69 -13.30 -30.82
C GLN A 97 -7.49 -14.39 -31.89
N SER A 98 -8.24 -14.28 -32.99
CA SER A 98 -8.16 -15.22 -34.12
C SER A 98 -6.79 -15.23 -34.82
N ASP A 99 -6.05 -14.13 -34.72
CA ASP A 99 -4.71 -13.94 -35.28
C ASP A 99 -3.58 -14.36 -34.31
N GLN A 100 -3.91 -15.04 -33.21
CA GLN A 100 -2.99 -15.42 -32.13
C GLN A 100 -2.42 -14.25 -31.30
N SER A 101 -2.84 -13.01 -31.55
CA SER A 101 -2.58 -11.92 -30.61
C SER A 101 -3.43 -12.09 -29.35
N VAL A 102 -3.05 -11.41 -28.26
CA VAL A 102 -3.79 -11.43 -27.00
C VAL A 102 -4.16 -10.02 -26.61
N ASN A 103 -5.44 -9.78 -26.38
CA ASN A 103 -5.92 -8.52 -25.83
C ASN A 103 -6.02 -8.64 -24.30
N ALA A 104 -5.24 -7.84 -23.58
CA ALA A 104 -5.37 -7.66 -22.14
C ALA A 104 -6.40 -6.57 -21.85
N VAL A 105 -7.57 -6.96 -21.35
CA VAL A 105 -8.64 -6.04 -20.95
C VAL A 105 -8.25 -5.36 -19.64
N LEU A 106 -8.43 -4.05 -19.57
CA LEU A 106 -8.08 -3.25 -18.40
C LEU A 106 -9.33 -2.85 -17.61
N GLU A 107 -9.20 -2.86 -16.29
CA GLU A 107 -10.22 -2.40 -15.35
C GLU A 107 -9.61 -1.40 -14.37
N GLY A 108 -10.37 -0.36 -14.01
CA GLY A 108 -9.95 0.64 -13.05
C GLY A 108 -9.92 0.10 -11.62
N VAL A 109 -9.30 0.86 -10.72
CA VAL A 109 -9.22 0.49 -9.30
C VAL A 109 -10.62 0.53 -8.68
N GLY A 110 -11.02 -0.56 -8.02
CA GLY A 110 -12.29 -0.61 -7.28
C GLY A 110 -13.54 -0.84 -8.14
N GLY A 111 -13.40 -1.33 -9.38
CA GLY A 111 -14.51 -1.60 -10.30
C GLY A 111 -15.01 -0.37 -11.06
N GLU A 112 -14.31 0.76 -10.93
CA GLU A 112 -14.53 1.97 -11.71
C GLU A 112 -13.99 1.81 -13.14
N PRO A 113 -14.50 2.58 -14.12
CA PRO A 113 -13.90 2.64 -15.45
C PRO A 113 -12.41 2.99 -15.39
N PHE A 114 -11.60 2.41 -16.29
CA PHE A 114 -10.15 2.65 -16.32
C PHE A 114 -9.77 4.13 -16.50
N CYS A 115 -10.57 4.88 -17.26
CA CYS A 115 -10.43 6.33 -17.46
C CYS A 115 -10.95 7.18 -16.29
N GLY A 116 -11.51 6.57 -15.25
CA GLY A 116 -12.06 7.26 -14.08
C GLY A 116 -13.13 8.29 -14.47
N GLN A 117 -12.96 9.53 -13.99
CA GLN A 117 -13.88 10.64 -14.28
C GLN A 117 -13.61 11.32 -15.64
N GLU A 118 -12.54 10.95 -16.34
CA GLU A 118 -12.15 11.56 -17.61
C GLU A 118 -12.65 10.75 -18.83
N CYS A 119 -13.52 9.76 -18.62
CA CYS A 119 -14.04 8.90 -19.69
C CYS A 119 -14.78 9.68 -20.79
N ASP A 120 -15.41 10.81 -20.45
CA ASP A 120 -16.11 11.67 -21.42
C ASP A 120 -15.16 12.39 -22.38
N THR A 121 -13.86 12.43 -22.06
CA THR A 121 -12.81 13.03 -22.91
C THR A 121 -12.22 12.04 -23.92
N VAL A 122 -12.56 10.75 -23.80
CA VAL A 122 -12.08 9.69 -24.69
C VAL A 122 -12.88 9.73 -25.99
N PRO A 123 -12.25 9.92 -27.16
CA PRO A 123 -12.96 9.95 -28.43
C PRO A 123 -13.72 8.63 -28.68
N ALA A 124 -15.01 8.72 -29.02
CA ALA A 124 -15.84 7.55 -29.31
C ALA A 124 -15.54 6.91 -30.68
N ALA A 125 -14.88 7.64 -31.58
CA ALA A 125 -14.58 7.21 -32.95
C ALA A 125 -13.06 7.08 -33.18
N GLY A 126 -12.66 5.97 -33.82
CA GLY A 126 -11.27 5.57 -34.03
C GLY A 126 -10.75 4.63 -32.95
N GLN A 127 -9.68 3.89 -33.22
CA GLN A 127 -8.89 3.20 -32.19
C GLN A 127 -7.77 4.15 -31.75
N PRO A 128 -7.99 5.08 -30.79
CA PRO A 128 -6.90 5.91 -30.29
C PRO A 128 -5.91 5.02 -29.56
N SER A 129 -4.73 4.81 -30.15
CA SER A 129 -3.61 4.17 -29.46
C SER A 129 -3.10 5.13 -28.40
N LEU A 130 -3.35 4.82 -27.12
CA LEU A 130 -2.82 5.58 -25.99
C LEU A 130 -1.48 4.97 -25.55
N PRO A 131 -0.42 5.77 -25.33
CA PRO A 131 0.83 5.26 -24.78
C PRO A 131 0.61 4.83 -23.32
N GLY A 132 0.69 3.53 -23.04
CA GLY A 132 0.55 2.96 -21.70
C GLY A 132 1.83 2.28 -21.21
N ILE A 133 2.02 2.25 -19.89
CA ILE A 133 3.11 1.52 -19.24
C ILE A 133 2.50 0.40 -18.41
N ALA A 134 2.80 -0.85 -18.77
CA ALA A 134 2.50 -2.02 -17.94
C ALA A 134 3.72 -2.32 -17.05
N THR A 135 3.51 -2.36 -15.74
CA THR A 135 4.61 -2.60 -14.78
C THR A 135 4.65 -4.07 -14.40
N LEU A 136 5.60 -4.81 -14.98
CA LEU A 136 5.84 -6.21 -14.63
C LEU A 136 6.62 -6.30 -13.33
N THR A 137 5.95 -6.72 -12.25
CA THR A 137 6.63 -7.04 -10.99
C THR A 137 6.98 -8.52 -10.99
N PRO A 138 8.27 -8.91 -10.92
CA PRO A 138 8.65 -10.31 -10.96
C PRO A 138 8.01 -11.08 -9.79
N ARG A 139 7.35 -12.20 -10.12
CA ARG A 139 6.76 -13.10 -9.11
C ARG A 139 7.89 -13.70 -8.27
N THR A 140 7.79 -13.51 -6.96
CA THR A 140 8.72 -14.11 -6.01
C THR A 140 8.08 -15.36 -5.40
N ALA A 141 8.59 -16.53 -5.78
CA ALA A 141 8.18 -17.82 -5.20
C ALA A 141 9.16 -18.29 -4.12
N GLY A 142 8.63 -19.04 -3.15
CA GLY A 142 9.37 -19.62 -2.04
C GLY A 142 8.44 -20.06 -0.91
N ILE A 143 9.02 -20.47 0.22
CA ILE A 143 8.26 -20.92 1.38
C ILE A 143 7.56 -19.73 2.01
N VAL A 144 6.23 -19.81 2.15
CA VAL A 144 5.43 -18.74 2.75
C VAL A 144 5.27 -19.00 4.23
N VAL A 145 5.68 -18.04 5.06
CA VAL A 145 5.46 -18.05 6.51
C VAL A 145 4.73 -16.79 6.96
N PRO A 146 4.00 -16.81 8.09
CA PRO A 146 3.56 -15.57 8.72
C PRO A 146 4.75 -14.68 9.04
N THR A 147 4.66 -13.38 8.75
CA THR A 147 5.74 -12.42 9.04
C THR A 147 6.08 -12.40 10.53
N ALA A 148 5.11 -12.68 11.40
CA ALA A 148 5.30 -12.83 12.85
C ALA A 148 6.23 -13.99 13.26
N ALA A 149 6.47 -14.98 12.39
CA ALA A 149 7.41 -16.07 12.62
C ALA A 149 8.86 -15.70 12.24
N VAL A 150 9.05 -14.59 11.52
CA VAL A 150 10.35 -14.11 11.05
C VAL A 150 10.95 -13.18 12.11
N GLN A 151 12.19 -13.45 12.51
CA GLN A 151 12.91 -12.64 13.49
C GLN A 151 14.20 -12.10 12.87
N THR A 152 14.27 -10.79 12.70
CA THR A 152 15.52 -10.11 12.28
C THR A 152 16.22 -9.59 13.51
N ARG A 153 17.47 -10.00 13.69
CA ARG A 153 18.33 -9.49 14.76
C ARG A 153 19.01 -8.19 14.32
N SER A 154 19.49 -7.41 15.28
CA SER A 154 20.26 -6.18 15.03
C SER A 154 21.54 -6.40 14.22
N ASN A 155 22.09 -7.62 14.21
CA ASN A 155 23.20 -8.00 13.34
C ASN A 155 22.77 -8.25 11.88
N GLY A 156 21.49 -8.08 11.54
CA GLY A 156 20.95 -8.31 10.20
C GLY A 156 20.78 -9.78 9.84
N LEU A 157 21.00 -10.71 10.77
CA LEU A 157 20.65 -12.11 10.58
C LEU A 157 19.14 -12.27 10.78
N THR A 158 18.47 -12.80 9.77
CA THR A 158 17.06 -13.18 9.86
C THR A 158 16.94 -14.67 10.13
N VAL A 159 16.09 -15.04 11.09
CA VAL A 159 15.86 -16.43 11.49
C VAL A 159 14.37 -16.73 11.62
N VAL A 160 14.02 -18.00 11.42
CA VAL A 160 12.76 -18.59 11.91
C VAL A 160 13.08 -19.59 13.03
N VAL A 161 12.12 -19.80 13.92
CA VAL A 161 12.26 -20.81 14.98
C VAL A 161 11.43 -22.02 14.57
N ASP A 162 12.04 -23.19 14.44
CA ASP A 162 11.30 -24.41 14.12
C ASP A 162 10.53 -24.97 15.34
N ARG A 163 9.72 -26.01 15.12
CA ARG A 163 8.97 -26.71 16.17
C ARG A 163 9.83 -27.10 17.38
N GLN A 164 11.09 -27.50 17.16
CA GLN A 164 12.01 -27.92 18.22
C GLN A 164 12.63 -26.72 18.97
N GLY A 165 12.36 -25.49 18.55
CA GLY A 165 12.96 -24.28 19.12
C GLY A 165 14.30 -23.90 18.47
N THR A 166 14.72 -24.61 17.42
CA THR A 166 15.98 -24.34 16.74
C THR A 166 15.84 -23.10 15.86
N LYS A 167 16.77 -22.15 16.01
CA LYS A 167 16.81 -20.95 15.17
C LYS A 167 17.48 -21.30 13.83
N ARG A 168 16.73 -21.23 12.74
CA ARG A 168 17.21 -21.48 11.37
C ARG A 168 17.39 -20.16 10.64
N ALA A 169 18.57 -19.92 10.09
CA ALA A 169 18.84 -18.74 9.29
C ALA A 169 18.02 -18.78 8.00
N VAL A 170 17.42 -17.65 7.64
CA VAL A 170 16.60 -17.51 6.43
C VAL A 170 16.87 -16.18 5.75
N THR A 171 16.56 -16.11 4.47
CA THR A 171 16.51 -14.86 3.71
C THR A 171 15.06 -14.56 3.37
N VAL A 172 14.61 -13.32 3.61
CA VAL A 172 13.28 -12.85 3.20
C VAL A 172 13.38 -12.30 1.79
N ALA A 173 12.65 -12.91 0.86
CA ALA A 173 12.61 -12.46 -0.53
C ALA A 173 11.56 -11.35 -0.73
N VAL A 174 10.39 -11.48 -0.10
CA VAL A 174 9.33 -10.45 -0.10
C VAL A 174 8.44 -10.62 1.14
N SER A 175 7.84 -9.52 1.61
CA SER A 175 6.79 -9.55 2.63
C SER A 175 5.60 -8.70 2.19
N ALA A 176 4.39 -9.25 2.28
CA ALA A 176 3.14 -8.56 1.96
C ALA A 176 1.97 -9.21 2.71
N GLY A 177 1.02 -8.39 3.17
CA GLY A 177 -0.21 -8.88 3.81
C GLY A 177 0.02 -9.77 5.04
N GLY A 178 1.05 -9.47 5.85
CA GLY A 178 1.41 -10.27 7.03
C GLY A 178 2.04 -11.64 6.72
N LYS A 179 2.38 -11.89 5.46
CA LYS A 179 3.09 -13.09 5.00
C LYS A 179 4.46 -12.70 4.45
N SER A 180 5.43 -13.59 4.61
CA SER A 180 6.78 -13.44 4.09
C SER A 180 7.16 -14.67 3.29
N VAL A 181 7.73 -14.46 2.11
CA VAL A 181 8.36 -15.51 1.30
C VAL A 181 9.82 -15.61 1.74
N ILE A 182 10.19 -16.78 2.26
CA ILE A 182 11.53 -17.04 2.80
C ILE A 182 12.26 -18.15 2.04
N ARG A 183 13.58 -18.13 2.14
CA ARG A 183 14.50 -19.17 1.65
C ARG A 183 15.46 -19.59 2.77
N GLY A 184 16.02 -20.79 2.70
CA GLY A 184 17.00 -21.29 3.67
C GLY A 184 16.48 -22.36 4.65
N VAL A 185 15.23 -22.78 4.49
CA VAL A 185 14.64 -23.93 5.21
C VAL A 185 13.96 -24.88 4.20
N PRO A 186 13.87 -26.18 4.49
CA PRO A 186 13.16 -27.12 3.62
C PRO A 186 11.64 -26.92 3.67
N GLU A 187 10.96 -27.28 2.59
CA GLU A 187 9.49 -27.33 2.56
C GLU A 187 8.96 -28.29 3.63
N GLY A 188 7.80 -27.96 4.21
CA GLY A 188 7.23 -28.70 5.35
C GLY A 188 7.85 -28.37 6.71
N THR A 189 8.81 -27.45 6.80
CA THR A 189 9.32 -26.96 8.09
C THR A 189 8.19 -26.27 8.87
N GLU A 190 7.79 -26.86 10.00
CA GLU A 190 6.90 -26.22 10.96
C GLU A 190 7.64 -25.10 11.70
N VAL A 191 7.21 -23.85 11.47
CA VAL A 191 7.74 -22.67 12.15
C VAL A 191 6.83 -22.24 13.30
N ARG A 192 7.44 -21.84 14.42
CA ARG A 192 6.73 -21.28 15.56
C ARG A 192 6.40 -19.83 15.26
N VAL A 193 5.12 -19.49 15.33
CA VAL A 193 4.69 -18.10 15.40
C VAL A 193 4.90 -17.65 16.84
N GLY A 194 5.77 -16.64 17.04
CA GLY A 194 6.09 -16.15 18.38
C GLY A 194 4.86 -15.50 19.03
N GLY A 195 4.80 -15.58 20.37
CA GLY A 195 3.90 -14.73 21.16
C GLY A 195 4.22 -13.24 21.00
N PRO A 196 3.49 -12.35 21.70
CA PRO A 196 3.68 -10.90 21.62
C PRO A 196 5.15 -10.50 21.76
N VAL A 197 5.56 -9.50 20.99
CA VAL A 197 6.93 -8.95 21.05
C VAL A 197 7.11 -8.12 22.31
N ILE A 198 6.06 -7.40 22.70
CA ILE A 198 5.99 -6.61 23.93
C ILE A 198 4.67 -6.96 24.63
N SER A 199 4.76 -7.30 25.91
CA SER A 199 3.60 -7.47 26.79
C SER A 199 3.70 -6.49 27.95
N VAL A 200 2.59 -5.90 28.31
CA VAL A 200 2.48 -4.94 29.41
C VAL A 200 1.52 -5.52 30.43
N HIS A 201 1.91 -5.55 31.69
CA HIS A 201 1.11 -6.11 32.78
C HIS A 201 0.97 -5.09 33.92
N ASP A 202 -0.27 -4.69 34.21
CA ASP A 202 -0.67 -3.82 35.32
C ASP A 202 0.16 -2.53 35.44
N LEU A 203 0.49 -1.95 34.29
CA LEU A 203 1.42 -0.84 34.17
C LEU A 203 0.80 0.43 34.73
N SER A 204 1.48 1.04 35.70
CA SER A 204 1.12 2.36 36.22
C SER A 204 2.34 3.29 36.29
N TYR A 205 2.14 4.55 35.92
CA TYR A 205 3.20 5.54 35.90
C TYR A 205 2.72 6.97 36.22
N ALA A 206 3.47 7.66 37.07
CA ALA A 206 3.32 9.06 37.46
C ALA A 206 4.70 9.75 37.52
N TYR A 207 4.79 10.99 37.03
CA TYR A 207 5.99 11.78 37.27
C TYR A 207 6.03 12.25 38.73
N LYS A 208 7.21 12.21 39.36
CA LYS A 208 7.42 12.54 40.78
C LYS A 208 6.81 13.89 41.22
N ARG A 209 6.73 14.87 40.32
CA ARG A 209 6.21 16.22 40.60
C ARG A 209 4.70 16.41 40.33
N ALA A 210 4.07 15.48 39.61
CA ALA A 210 2.67 15.63 39.20
C ALA A 210 1.68 15.08 40.24
N GLY A 211 2.09 14.13 41.08
CA GLY A 211 1.25 13.47 42.09
C GLY A 211 0.18 12.53 41.51
N THR A 212 -0.41 12.89 40.38
CA THR A 212 -1.44 12.11 39.69
C THR A 212 -0.81 11.15 38.66
N PRO A 213 -1.23 9.87 38.64
CA PRO A 213 -0.81 8.94 37.60
C PRO A 213 -1.31 9.36 36.21
N ILE A 214 -0.43 9.18 35.22
CA ILE A 214 -0.70 9.44 33.80
C ILE A 214 -1.16 8.17 33.11
N ILE A 215 -0.69 7.02 33.58
CA ILE A 215 -1.08 5.68 33.13
C ILE A 215 -1.44 4.89 34.38
N GLU A 216 -2.58 4.20 34.35
CA GLU A 216 -3.12 3.42 35.45
C GLU A 216 -3.53 2.03 34.96
N ASN A 217 -2.96 0.99 35.59
CA ASN A 217 -3.30 -0.44 35.40
C ASN A 217 -3.45 -0.88 33.92
N LEU A 218 -2.56 -0.42 33.05
CA LEU A 218 -2.59 -0.83 31.64
C LEU A 218 -2.04 -2.26 31.49
N THR A 219 -2.86 -3.14 30.92
CA THR A 219 -2.47 -4.49 30.50
C THR A 219 -2.78 -4.66 29.02
N VAL A 220 -1.75 -4.89 28.19
CA VAL A 220 -1.90 -4.99 26.73
C VAL A 220 -0.74 -5.78 26.12
N ASP A 221 -1.06 -6.56 25.09
CA ASP A 221 -0.10 -7.29 24.28
C ASP A 221 0.08 -6.63 22.91
N PHE A 222 1.33 -6.53 22.47
CA PHE A 222 1.71 -6.07 21.14
C PHE A 222 2.23 -7.27 20.33
N PRO A 223 1.48 -7.75 19.33
CA PRO A 223 1.90 -8.88 18.51
C PRO A 223 3.15 -8.57 17.67
N ARG A 224 3.84 -9.63 17.25
CA ARG A 224 4.93 -9.50 16.26
C ARG A 224 4.38 -9.20 14.89
N GLY A 225 5.11 -8.40 14.11
CA GLY A 225 4.82 -8.16 12.70
C GLY A 225 3.55 -7.34 12.45
N THR A 226 3.03 -6.65 13.47
CA THR A 226 1.88 -5.76 13.36
C THR A 226 2.30 -4.30 13.49
N ILE A 227 1.59 -3.43 12.78
CA ILE A 227 1.66 -1.99 12.99
C ILE A 227 0.57 -1.63 14.01
N THR A 228 0.97 -1.04 15.14
CA THR A 228 0.02 -0.61 16.19
C THR A 228 0.04 0.90 16.28
N ALA A 229 -1.11 1.52 16.03
CA ALA A 229 -1.27 2.96 16.17
C ALA A 229 -1.79 3.32 17.57
N LEU A 230 -1.07 4.19 18.28
CA LEU A 230 -1.51 4.77 19.54
C LEU A 230 -2.09 6.17 19.29
N THR A 231 -3.41 6.30 19.38
CA THR A 231 -4.14 7.55 19.13
C THR A 231 -4.72 8.13 20.41
N GLY A 232 -5.03 9.43 20.41
CA GLY A 232 -5.72 10.09 21.53
C GLY A 232 -5.29 11.56 21.73
N PRO A 233 -5.99 12.31 22.59
CA PRO A 233 -5.74 13.74 22.81
C PRO A 233 -4.31 14.05 23.28
N SER A 234 -3.80 15.23 22.95
CA SER A 234 -2.50 15.68 23.46
C SER A 234 -2.48 15.70 24.99
N GLY A 235 -1.33 15.40 25.59
CA GLY A 235 -1.16 15.39 27.06
C GLY A 235 -1.69 14.17 27.81
N LYS A 236 -2.32 13.19 27.15
CA LYS A 236 -2.84 11.96 27.78
C LYS A 236 -1.82 10.83 27.97
N GLY A 237 -0.53 11.15 28.00
CA GLY A 237 0.51 10.16 28.30
C GLY A 237 0.95 9.26 27.15
N LYS A 238 0.56 9.52 25.90
CA LYS A 238 0.97 8.71 24.74
C LYS A 238 2.49 8.62 24.58
N SER A 239 3.18 9.77 24.60
CA SER A 239 4.64 9.81 24.54
C SER A 239 5.28 9.15 25.76
N THR A 240 4.67 9.30 26.95
CA THR A 240 5.12 8.62 28.16
C THR A 240 5.01 7.09 28.02
N LEU A 241 3.91 6.58 27.46
CA LEU A 241 3.75 5.16 27.17
C LEU A 241 4.83 4.68 26.19
N LEU A 242 5.06 5.40 25.09
CA LEU A 242 6.12 5.05 24.12
C LEU A 242 7.50 5.03 24.76
N TYR A 243 7.81 5.96 25.67
CA TYR A 243 9.08 5.95 26.41
C TYR A 243 9.20 4.77 27.39
N ILE A 244 8.11 4.35 28.01
CA ILE A 244 8.09 3.17 28.87
C ILE A 244 8.25 1.89 28.06
N LEU A 245 7.50 1.74 26.96
CA LEU A 245 7.63 0.59 26.03
C LEU A 245 9.03 0.51 25.44
N GLY A 246 9.63 1.66 25.10
CA GLY A 246 11.01 1.79 24.64
C GLY A 246 12.07 1.64 25.73
N LEU A 247 11.70 1.28 26.95
CA LEU A 247 12.59 1.07 28.10
C LEU A 247 13.45 2.29 28.48
N MET A 248 13.00 3.50 28.14
CA MET A 248 13.64 4.77 28.55
C MET A 248 13.14 5.23 29.93
N LEU A 249 11.90 4.89 30.27
CA LEU A 249 11.31 5.11 31.57
C LEU A 249 10.98 3.78 32.23
N VAL A 250 11.16 3.70 33.55
CA VAL A 250 10.78 2.55 34.36
C VAL A 250 9.41 2.81 34.98
N PRO A 251 8.45 1.88 34.85
CA PRO A 251 7.13 2.07 35.43
C PRO A 251 7.15 2.08 36.97
N ASN A 252 6.20 2.80 37.58
CA ASN A 252 6.07 2.81 39.05
C ASN A 252 5.46 1.51 39.58
N ALA A 253 4.53 0.89 38.84
CA ALA A 253 3.93 -0.42 39.12
C ALA A 253 3.75 -1.21 37.81
N GLY A 254 3.58 -2.54 37.92
CA GLY A 254 3.52 -3.41 36.75
C GLY A 254 4.87 -3.64 36.07
N ASP A 255 4.85 -4.31 34.93
CA ASP A 255 6.06 -4.68 34.16
C ASP A 255 5.85 -4.58 32.65
N VAL A 256 6.95 -4.37 31.94
CA VAL A 256 7.04 -4.50 30.48
C VAL A 256 7.89 -5.71 30.18
N VAL A 257 7.36 -6.65 29.42
CA VAL A 257 8.02 -7.89 29.02
C VAL A 257 8.37 -7.79 27.53
N VAL A 258 9.66 -7.85 27.20
CA VAL A 258 10.14 -7.77 25.81
C VAL A 258 10.70 -9.12 25.41
N ASN A 259 10.13 -9.75 24.38
CA ASN A 259 10.52 -11.09 23.94
C ASN A 259 10.59 -12.12 25.09
N GLY A 260 9.63 -12.07 26.02
CA GLY A 260 9.60 -12.93 27.20
C GLY A 260 10.54 -12.52 28.34
N THR A 261 11.27 -11.40 28.21
CA THR A 261 12.18 -10.89 29.25
C THR A 261 11.50 -9.81 30.07
N HIS A 262 11.33 -10.04 31.38
CA HIS A 262 10.88 -9.04 32.35
C HIS A 262 11.89 -7.89 32.47
N THR A 263 11.46 -6.64 32.31
CA THR A 263 12.40 -5.51 32.18
C THR A 263 12.50 -4.62 33.40
N ARG A 264 11.49 -4.59 34.28
CA ARG A 264 11.44 -3.68 35.44
C ARG A 264 12.66 -3.80 36.37
N ARG A 265 13.14 -5.03 36.61
CA ARG A 265 14.27 -5.31 37.52
C ARG A 265 15.64 -5.26 36.84
N LEU A 266 15.68 -5.02 35.54
CA LEU A 266 16.93 -4.91 34.81
C LEU A 266 17.66 -3.63 35.20
N ASP A 267 18.97 -3.72 35.30
CA ASP A 267 19.84 -2.56 35.40
C ASP A 267 19.84 -1.77 34.07
N ASP A 268 20.39 -0.56 34.11
CA ASP A 268 20.34 0.30 32.94
C ASP A 268 21.16 -0.24 31.75
N ASN A 269 22.24 -0.97 32.04
CA ASN A 269 23.05 -1.62 31.01
C ASN A 269 22.27 -2.73 30.28
N SER A 270 21.54 -3.57 31.02
CA SER A 270 20.72 -4.64 30.42
C SER A 270 19.54 -4.07 29.62
N ARG A 271 18.90 -3.00 30.11
CA ARG A 271 17.88 -2.27 29.31
C ARG A 271 18.49 -1.65 28.06
N SER A 272 19.69 -1.06 28.16
CA SER A 272 20.40 -0.48 27.02
C SER A 272 20.70 -1.52 25.94
N LYS A 273 21.11 -2.73 26.34
CA LYS A 273 21.31 -3.86 25.42
C LYS A 273 20.02 -4.28 24.74
N LEU A 274 18.91 -4.39 25.48
CA LEU A 274 17.60 -4.68 24.88
C LEU A 274 17.18 -3.59 23.90
N ARG A 275 17.39 -2.31 24.23
CA ARG A 275 17.13 -1.18 23.32
C ARG A 275 17.95 -1.31 22.04
N ALA A 276 19.24 -1.55 22.15
CA ALA A 276 20.12 -1.72 20.99
C ALA A 276 19.75 -2.94 20.13
N GLU A 277 19.24 -4.02 20.73
CA GLU A 277 18.90 -5.25 20.02
C GLU A 277 17.53 -5.20 19.33
N TYR A 278 16.51 -4.60 19.97
CA TYR A 278 15.10 -4.75 19.56
C TYR A 278 14.38 -3.45 19.22
N PHE A 279 14.92 -2.28 19.55
CA PHE A 279 14.21 -1.00 19.41
C PHE A 279 14.89 -0.08 18.41
N GLY A 280 14.08 0.52 17.54
CA GLY A 280 14.44 1.67 16.71
C GLY A 280 13.51 2.83 17.04
N PHE A 281 14.03 4.05 17.06
CA PHE A 281 13.27 5.25 17.38
C PHE A 281 13.33 6.22 16.20
N VAL A 282 12.16 6.71 15.81
CA VAL A 282 12.01 7.83 14.88
C VAL A 282 11.11 8.84 15.57
N PHE A 283 11.59 10.06 15.69
CA PHE A 283 10.87 11.15 16.33
C PHE A 283 10.22 12.04 15.27
N GLN A 284 9.25 12.87 15.69
CA GLN A 284 8.60 13.82 14.81
C GLN A 284 9.61 14.79 14.18
N ASP A 285 10.57 15.26 14.97
CA ASP A 285 11.70 16.03 14.49
C ASP A 285 12.90 15.11 14.24
N ALA A 286 13.64 15.37 13.17
CA ALA A 286 14.85 14.63 12.86
C ALA A 286 15.94 14.93 13.91
N VAL A 287 16.21 13.97 14.79
CA VAL A 287 17.29 14.05 15.79
C VAL A 287 18.58 13.49 15.17
N LEU A 288 19.13 14.21 14.19
CA LEU A 288 20.42 13.88 13.56
C LEU A 288 21.54 14.73 14.17
N ASP A 289 22.73 14.15 14.33
CA ASP A 289 23.95 14.89 14.61
C ASP A 289 24.39 15.63 13.34
N PRO A 290 24.31 16.98 13.31
CA PRO A 290 24.60 17.77 12.11
C PRO A 290 26.09 17.77 11.73
N ILE A 291 26.98 17.34 12.63
CA ILE A 291 28.42 17.27 12.39
C ILE A 291 28.79 15.94 11.70
N ARG A 292 27.85 14.99 11.63
CA ARG A 292 28.06 13.66 11.06
C ARG A 292 27.38 13.51 9.71
N THR A 293 27.91 12.60 8.90
CA THR A 293 27.24 12.23 7.65
C THR A 293 25.92 11.51 7.94
N VAL A 294 25.01 11.48 6.96
CA VAL A 294 23.77 10.69 7.06
C VAL A 294 24.10 9.21 7.32
N ALA A 295 25.13 8.68 6.65
CA ALA A 295 25.58 7.30 6.87
C ALA A 295 26.03 7.07 8.31
N ASP A 296 26.81 7.99 8.89
CA ASP A 296 27.28 7.86 10.27
C ASP A 296 26.12 7.90 11.28
N ASN A 297 25.14 8.77 11.06
CA ASN A 297 23.91 8.81 11.88
C ASN A 297 23.13 7.48 11.82
N ILE A 298 23.04 6.85 10.64
CA ILE A 298 22.38 5.56 10.46
C ILE A 298 23.17 4.41 11.11
N LEU A 299 24.49 4.47 11.07
CA LEU A 299 25.37 3.40 11.54
C LEU A 299 25.62 3.44 13.05
N GLU A 300 25.54 4.62 13.69
CA GLU A 300 25.84 4.81 15.11
C GLU A 300 25.11 3.84 16.06
N PRO A 301 23.79 3.58 15.93
CA PRO A 301 23.09 2.61 16.79
C PRO A 301 23.70 1.20 16.74
N THR A 302 24.35 0.82 15.63
CA THR A 302 24.94 -0.51 15.47
C THR A 302 26.23 -0.71 16.26
N LEU A 303 26.91 0.38 16.65
CA LEU A 303 28.12 0.34 17.48
C LEU A 303 27.81 -0.19 18.89
N TYR A 304 26.63 0.13 19.42
CA TYR A 304 26.17 -0.33 20.73
C TYR A 304 25.88 -1.84 20.78
N ASN A 305 25.87 -2.53 19.62
CA ASN A 305 25.75 -3.97 19.51
C ASN A 305 27.10 -4.69 19.31
N GLY A 306 28.23 -4.00 19.54
CA GLY A 306 29.57 -4.60 19.46
C GLY A 306 30.08 -4.83 18.04
N ARG A 307 29.52 -4.15 17.04
CA ARG A 307 29.98 -4.22 15.64
C ARG A 307 31.16 -3.26 15.43
N SER A 308 32.20 -3.73 14.75
CA SER A 308 33.34 -2.89 14.36
C SER A 308 33.01 -2.09 13.11
N ARG A 309 33.54 -0.85 13.00
CA ARG A 309 33.43 0.00 11.80
C ARG A 309 33.84 -0.73 10.52
N ALA A 310 34.85 -1.59 10.60
CA ALA A 310 35.31 -2.41 9.48
C ALA A 310 34.22 -3.38 8.94
N SER A 311 33.42 -3.99 9.83
CA SER A 311 32.32 -4.89 9.44
C SER A 311 31.13 -4.17 8.77
N MET A 312 31.08 -2.84 8.85
CA MET A 312 29.98 -2.02 8.30
C MET A 312 30.28 -1.51 6.89
N ALA A 313 31.54 -1.29 6.55
CA ALA A 313 31.96 -0.77 5.23
C ALA A 313 31.52 -1.71 4.07
N ASP A 314 31.50 -3.01 4.31
CA ASP A 314 31.12 -4.04 3.33
C ASP A 314 29.65 -3.95 2.86
N ARG A 315 28.75 -3.38 3.67
CA ARG A 315 27.34 -3.19 3.29
C ARG A 315 27.10 -1.95 2.44
N ASN A 316 27.91 -0.90 2.61
CA ASN A 316 27.82 0.30 1.77
C ASN A 316 28.27 0.03 0.33
N ALA A 317 29.13 -0.97 0.12
CA ALA A 317 29.66 -1.33 -1.20
C ALA A 317 28.70 -2.21 -2.04
N ASN A 318 27.74 -2.92 -1.43
CA ASN A 318 27.00 -4.01 -2.10
C ASN A 318 25.47 -4.00 -1.98
N GLY A 319 24.83 -2.88 -1.63
CA GLY A 319 23.37 -2.79 -1.80
C GLY A 319 22.79 -1.42 -1.44
N PRO A 320 21.78 -0.94 -2.19
CA PRO A 320 21.11 0.31 -1.83
C PRO A 320 20.44 0.13 -0.46
N VAL A 321 20.68 1.09 0.43
CA VAL A 321 19.90 1.27 1.66
C VAL A 321 18.46 1.52 1.24
N ARG A 322 17.67 0.46 1.09
CA ARG A 322 16.22 0.54 0.91
C ARG A 322 15.62 0.93 2.26
N GLY A 323 15.64 2.21 2.55
CA GLY A 323 14.74 2.82 3.51
C GLY A 323 13.32 2.75 2.95
N GLY A 324 12.67 1.61 3.14
CA GLY A 324 11.24 1.50 2.92
C GLY A 324 10.53 2.16 4.10
N VAL A 325 10.06 3.39 3.89
CA VAL A 325 8.92 3.90 4.65
C VAL A 325 7.75 3.00 4.24
N ALA A 326 7.25 2.20 5.19
CA ALA A 326 5.99 1.49 5.09
C ALA A 326 4.95 2.23 5.92
#